data_AF-A0A968QHH1-F1
#
_entry.id   AF-A0A968QHH1-F1
#
_cell.length_a   1.000
_cell.length_b   1.000
_cell.length_c   1.000
_cell.angle_alpha   90.00
_cell.angle_beta   90.00
_cell.angle_gamma   90.00
#
_symmetry.space_group_name_H-M   'P 1'
#
loop_
_entity.id
_entity.type
_entity.pdbx_description
1 polymer ?
#
loop_
_entity_poly.entity_id
_entity_poly.type
_entity_poly.pdbx_seq_one_letter_code
_entity_poly.pdbx_strand_id
1 'polypeptide(L)'
;MNSLAKALTSGLTVQRPCRVLRVDPVAAGWQLHIEPGPEHPSVVTASSVILAMPAPQISPLFATVAQADAGISTWLDPISQVLFDPVITVMAAIAQKQYRPW
;
A
#
# COMPACT_ATOMS: atom_id res chain seq x y z
N MET A 1 -17.36 5.32 6.38
CA MET A 1 -17.14 5.09 4.93
C MET A 1 -16.23 3.86 4.78
N ASN A 2 -16.79 2.69 4.39
CA ASN A 2 -16.05 1.41 4.22
C ASN A 2 -16.88 0.31 3.52
N SER A 3 -18.20 0.49 3.31
CA SER A 3 -19.05 -0.57 2.75
C SER A 3 -18.71 -0.95 1.30
N LEU A 4 -18.38 0.04 0.47
CA LEU A 4 -18.04 -0.19 -0.94
C LEU A 4 -16.75 -1.02 -1.08
N ALA A 5 -15.66 -0.62 -0.42
CA ALA A 5 -14.39 -1.35 -0.47
C ALA A 5 -14.56 -2.80 0.00
N LYS A 6 -15.31 -3.03 1.09
CA LYS A 6 -15.63 -4.38 1.57
C LYS A 6 -16.38 -5.21 0.53
N ALA A 7 -17.38 -4.62 -0.14
CA ALA A 7 -18.13 -5.29 -1.19
C ALA A 7 -17.22 -5.68 -2.38
N LEU A 8 -16.34 -4.76 -2.80
CA LEU A 8 -15.42 -5.00 -3.92
C LEU A 8 -14.36 -6.06 -3.60
N THR A 9 -14.00 -6.26 -2.33
CA THR A 9 -13.06 -7.31 -1.93
C THR A 9 -13.68 -8.71 -1.83
N SER A 10 -14.99 -8.84 -2.00
CA SER A 10 -15.68 -10.13 -1.91
C SER A 10 -15.13 -11.12 -2.95
N GLY A 11 -14.68 -12.29 -2.48
CA GLY A 11 -14.13 -13.34 -3.34
C GLY A 11 -12.66 -13.15 -3.72
N LEU A 12 -11.98 -12.10 -3.26
CA LEU A 12 -10.55 -11.89 -3.48
C LEU A 12 -9.73 -12.42 -2.31
N THR A 13 -8.56 -12.99 -2.63
CA THR A 13 -7.55 -13.31 -1.61
C THR A 13 -6.87 -12.02 -1.17
N VAL A 14 -7.08 -11.61 0.08
CA VAL A 14 -6.50 -10.39 0.64
C VAL A 14 -5.72 -10.74 1.91
N GLN A 15 -4.42 -10.48 1.90
CA GLN A 15 -3.54 -10.70 3.06
C GLN A 15 -3.50 -9.45 3.94
N ARG A 16 -3.83 -9.59 5.23
CA ARG A 16 -3.81 -8.51 6.24
C ARG A 16 -3.47 -9.11 7.62
N PRO A 17 -2.62 -8.45 8.43
CA PRO A 17 -1.74 -7.34 8.09
C PRO A 17 -0.60 -7.83 7.19
N CYS A 18 -0.22 -7.06 6.17
CA CYS A 18 0.85 -7.44 5.24
C CYS A 18 1.48 -6.19 4.63
N ARG A 19 2.76 -5.95 4.93
CA ARG A 19 3.52 -4.80 4.42
C ARG A 19 4.59 -5.27 3.43
N VAL A 20 4.53 -4.76 2.21
CA VAL A 20 5.60 -4.93 1.23
C VAL A 20 6.71 -3.93 1.55
N LEU A 21 7.95 -4.42 1.64
CA LEU A 21 9.15 -3.64 1.96
C LEU A 21 9.98 -3.34 0.72
N ARG A 22 10.03 -4.28 -0.23
CA ARG A 22 10.83 -4.18 -1.45
C ARG A 22 10.20 -4.97 -2.58
N VAL A 23 10.39 -4.51 -3.81
CA VAL A 23 9.96 -5.20 -5.04
C VAL A 23 11.14 -5.29 -5.99
N ASP A 24 11.49 -6.51 -6.37
CA ASP A 24 12.63 -6.79 -7.24
C ASP A 24 12.14 -7.51 -8.52
N PRO A 25 12.60 -7.09 -9.72
CA PRO A 25 12.44 -7.90 -10.91
C PRO A 25 13.35 -9.14 -10.82
N VAL A 26 12.83 -10.28 -11.28
CA VAL A 26 13.58 -11.54 -11.38
C VAL A 26 13.33 -12.16 -12.77
N ALA A 27 14.17 -13.10 -13.19
CA ALA A 27 14.09 -13.68 -14.54
C ALA A 27 12.69 -14.23 -14.92
N ALA A 28 11.91 -14.69 -13.94
CA ALA A 28 10.57 -15.26 -14.13
C ALA A 28 9.42 -14.31 -13.74
N GLY A 29 9.68 -13.02 -13.49
CA GLY A 29 8.67 -12.04 -13.10
C GLY A 29 9.15 -11.12 -11.99
N TRP A 30 8.44 -11.14 -10.87
CA TRP A 30 8.64 -10.22 -9.75
C TRP A 30 8.71 -10.95 -8.43
N GLN A 31 9.52 -10.40 -7.52
CA GLN A 31 9.66 -10.86 -6.15
C GLN A 31 9.31 -9.70 -5.21
N LEU A 32 8.39 -9.95 -4.28
CA LEU A 32 7.99 -9.01 -3.24
C LEU A 32 8.55 -9.49 -1.91
N HIS A 33 9.30 -8.63 -1.24
CA HIS A 33 9.78 -8.86 0.11
C HIS A 33 8.76 -8.29 1.10
N ILE A 34 8.21 -9.15 1.93
CA ILE A 34 7.18 -8.82 2.89
C ILE A 34 7.81 -8.74 4.27
N GLU A 35 7.38 -7.77 5.06
CA GLU A 35 7.72 -7.68 6.48
C GLU A 35 7.45 -9.04 7.15
N PRO A 36 8.40 -9.63 7.90
CA PRO A 36 8.20 -10.94 8.50
C PRO A 36 7.03 -10.95 9.48
N GLY A 37 6.16 -11.95 9.36
CA GLY A 37 5.03 -12.16 10.25
C GLY A 37 4.62 -13.64 10.29
N PRO A 38 3.86 -14.07 11.30
CA PRO A 38 3.49 -15.48 11.47
C PRO A 38 2.52 -16.00 10.40
N GLU A 39 1.81 -15.11 9.70
CA GLU A 39 0.67 -15.46 8.84
C GLU A 39 0.95 -15.37 7.33
N HIS A 40 2.15 -14.91 6.93
CA HIS A 40 2.51 -14.76 5.52
C HIS A 40 4.00 -15.03 5.29
N PRO A 41 4.39 -15.50 4.08
CA PRO A 41 5.78 -15.70 3.76
C PRO A 41 6.53 -14.35 3.73
N SER A 42 7.83 -14.39 4.03
CA SER A 42 8.71 -13.22 3.90
C SER A 42 8.96 -12.81 2.44
N VAL A 43 8.61 -13.70 1.49
CA VAL A 43 8.80 -13.51 0.06
C VAL A 43 7.61 -14.06 -0.71
N VAL A 44 7.08 -13.28 -1.64
CA VAL A 44 6.04 -13.70 -2.60
C VAL A 44 6.55 -13.48 -4.01
N THR A 45 6.30 -14.43 -4.91
CA THR A 45 6.61 -14.30 -6.34
C THR A 45 5.35 -14.10 -7.15
N ALA A 46 5.44 -13.32 -8.22
CA ALA A 46 4.34 -13.04 -9.13
C ALA A 46 4.83 -12.85 -10.55
N SER A 47 4.03 -13.20 -11.55
CA SER A 47 4.33 -12.90 -12.97
C SER A 47 4.16 -11.41 -13.27
N SER A 48 3.35 -10.69 -12.51
CA SER A 48 3.07 -9.27 -12.68
C SER A 48 2.68 -8.63 -11.36
N VAL A 49 2.99 -7.33 -11.21
CA VAL A 49 2.69 -6.55 -10.01
C VAL A 49 1.94 -5.28 -10.40
N ILE A 50 0.87 -4.99 -9.67
CA ILE A 50 0.14 -3.73 -9.76
C ILE A 50 0.33 -2.96 -8.46
N LEU A 51 0.85 -1.74 -8.55
CA LEU A 51 1.10 -0.87 -7.41
C LEU A 51 -0.06 0.11 -7.25
N ALA A 52 -1.04 -0.26 -6.44
CA ALA A 52 -2.21 0.57 -6.13
C ALA A 52 -2.02 1.33 -4.80
N MET A 53 -1.01 2.20 -4.75
CA MET A 53 -0.64 2.97 -3.56
C MET A 53 -0.32 4.43 -3.90
N PRO A 54 -0.33 5.36 -2.92
CA PRO A 54 0.08 6.75 -3.15
C PRO A 54 1.50 6.83 -3.74
N ALA A 55 1.68 7.69 -4.74
CA ALA A 55 2.94 7.79 -5.51
C ALA A 55 4.20 7.95 -4.64
N PRO A 56 4.23 8.81 -3.59
CA PRO A 56 5.40 8.95 -2.72
C PRO A 56 5.81 7.66 -1.99
N GLN A 57 4.89 6.69 -1.87
CA GLN A 57 5.16 5.42 -1.21
C GLN A 57 5.74 4.36 -2.16
N ILE A 58 5.74 4.60 -3.48
CA ILE A 58 6.24 3.66 -4.49
C ILE A 58 7.78 3.64 -4.51
N SER A 59 8.42 4.81 -4.60
CA SER A 59 9.87 4.92 -4.79
C SER A 59 10.70 4.17 -3.74
N PRO A 60 10.35 4.18 -2.43
CA PRO A 60 11.06 3.40 -1.43
C PRO A 60 11.10 1.89 -1.70
N LEU A 61 10.09 1.33 -2.38
CA LEU A 61 10.03 -0.12 -2.69
C LEU A 61 11.09 -0.56 -3.70
N PHE A 62 11.58 0.37 -4.53
CA PHE A 62 12.51 0.11 -5.62
C PHE A 62 13.89 0.75 -5.40
N ALA A 63 14.13 1.38 -4.25
CA ALA A 63 15.32 2.18 -3.99
C ALA A 63 16.64 1.42 -4.25
N THR A 64 16.67 0.11 -3.97
CA THR A 64 17.85 -0.74 -4.22
C THR A 64 18.01 -1.08 -5.71
N VAL A 65 16.92 -1.38 -6.41
CA VAL A 65 16.97 -1.84 -7.81
C VAL A 65 17.12 -0.70 -8.78
N ALA A 66 16.56 0.47 -8.48
CA ALA A 66 16.67 1.67 -9.32
C ALA A 66 18.13 2.09 -9.57
N GLN A 67 19.06 1.72 -8.69
CA GLN A 67 20.49 1.97 -8.88
C GLN A 67 21.14 1.04 -9.91
N ALA A 68 20.57 -0.15 -10.12
CA ALA A 68 21.11 -1.19 -10.99
C ALA A 68 20.37 -1.30 -12.33
N ASP A 69 19.14 -0.78 -12.42
CA ASP A 69 18.29 -0.86 -13.60
C ASP A 69 17.82 0.54 -14.05
N ALA A 70 18.36 1.00 -15.17
CA ALA A 70 18.03 2.30 -15.75
C ALA A 70 16.57 2.40 -16.24
N GLY A 71 15.95 1.28 -16.62
CA GLY A 71 14.55 1.23 -17.00
C GLY A 71 13.63 1.49 -15.81
N ILE A 72 13.94 0.90 -14.65
CA ILE A 72 13.22 1.18 -13.41
C ILE A 72 13.43 2.62 -12.95
N SER A 73 14.67 3.13 -13.00
CA SER A 73 14.95 4.53 -12.66
C SER A 73 14.12 5.51 -13.52
N THR A 74 14.09 5.30 -14.83
CA THR A 74 13.36 6.17 -15.78
C THR A 74 11.86 6.21 -15.48
N TRP A 75 11.28 5.09 -15.05
CA TRP A 75 9.87 5.01 -14.68
C TRP A 75 9.58 5.64 -13.30
N LEU A 76 10.52 5.60 -12.36
CA LEU A 76 10.37 6.20 -11.03
C LEU A 76 10.46 7.73 -11.04
N ASP A 77 11.21 8.32 -11.97
CA ASP A 77 11.39 9.76 -12.09
C ASP A 77 10.06 10.54 -12.11
N PRO A 78 9.10 10.27 -13.01
CA PRO A 78 7.81 10.98 -13.00
C PRO A 78 6.99 10.74 -11.74
N ILE A 79 7.10 9.56 -11.11
CA ILE A 79 6.38 9.21 -9.87
C ILE A 79 6.88 10.06 -8.71
N SER A 80 8.20 10.32 -8.65
CA SER A 80 8.82 11.14 -7.60
C SER A 80 8.35 12.61 -7.60
N GLN A 81 7.83 13.08 -8.74
CA GLN A 81 7.37 14.45 -8.91
C GLN A 81 5.89 14.64 -8.51
N VAL A 82 5.18 13.56 -8.18
CA VAL A 82 3.77 13.65 -7.78
C VAL A 82 3.68 14.21 -6.36
N LEU A 83 3.13 15.42 -6.25
CA LEU A 83 2.88 16.09 -4.97
C LEU A 83 1.54 15.62 -4.37
N PHE A 84 1.55 15.41 -3.06
CA PHE A 84 0.35 15.07 -2.28
C PHE A 84 0.14 16.15 -1.21
N ASP A 85 -1.06 16.74 -1.21
CA ASP A 85 -1.44 17.70 -0.17
C ASP A 85 -1.89 16.96 1.10
N PRO A 86 -1.30 17.25 2.28
CA PRO A 86 -1.73 16.63 3.51
C PRO A 86 -3.08 17.22 3.96
N VAL A 87 -4.02 16.35 4.33
CA VAL A 87 -5.33 16.75 4.89
C VAL A 87 -5.50 16.11 6.26
N ILE A 88 -5.75 16.94 7.27
CA ILE A 88 -6.02 16.51 8.64
C ILE A 88 -7.52 16.66 8.89
N THR A 89 -8.17 15.58 9.35
CA THR A 89 -9.59 15.58 9.71
C THR A 89 -9.75 15.44 11.22
N VAL A 90 -10.53 16.33 11.84
CA VAL A 90 -10.90 16.25 13.27
C VAL A 90 -12.36 15.85 13.38
N MET A 91 -12.64 14.83 14.18
CA MET A 91 -14.00 14.37 14.46
C MET A 91 -14.26 14.43 15.96
N ALA A 92 -15.36 15.06 16.36
CA ALA A 92 -15.82 15.07 17.75
C ALA A 92 -17.24 14.48 17.80
N ALA A 93 -17.44 13.51 18.69
CA ALA A 93 -18.76 12.96 18.98
C ALA A 93 -19.27 13.60 20.28
N ILE A 94 -20.41 14.30 20.20
CA ILE A 94 -21.08 14.83 21.38
C ILE A 94 -22.14 13.80 21.80
N ALA A 95 -21.96 13.20 22.97
CA ALA A 95 -23.02 12.38 23.56
C ALA A 95 -24.22 13.28 23.89
N GLN A 96 -25.41 12.96 23.39
CA GLN A 96 -26.63 13.62 23.84
C GLN A 96 -26.76 13.35 25.35
N LYS A 97 -26.71 14.41 26.16
CA LYS A 97 -27.22 14.35 27.54
C LYS A 97 -28.68 13.91 27.44
N GLN A 98 -29.01 12.72 27.94
CA GLN A 98 -30.39 12.34 28.21
C GLN A 98 -30.97 13.38 29.16
N TYR A 99 -31.81 14.27 28.63
CA TYR A 99 -32.61 15.15 29.46
C TYR A 99 -33.62 14.25 30.18
N ARG A 100 -33.39 13.97 31.47
CA ARG A 100 -34.41 13.38 32.33
C ARG A 100 -35.26 14.54 32.85
N PRO A 101 -36.52 14.70 32.42
CA PRO A 101 -37.44 15.58 33.12
C PRO A 101 -37.74 14.91 34.47
N TRP A 102 -37.39 15.64 35.54
CA TRP A 102 -37.84 15.60 36.94
C TRP A 102 -38.44 14.28 37.46
#